data_AF-A0A6P0ID23-F1
#
_entry.id   AF-A0A6P0ID23-F1
#
_cell.length_a   1.000
_cell.length_b   1.000
_cell.length_c   1.000
_cell.angle_alpha   90.00
_cell.angle_beta   90.00
_cell.angle_gamma   90.00
#
_symmetry.space_group_name_H-M   'P 1'
#
loop_
_entity.id
_entity.type
_entity.pdbx_description
1 polymer ?
#
loop_
_entity_poly.entity_id
_entity_poly.type
_entity_poly.pdbx_seq_one_letter_code
_entity_poly.pdbx_strand_id
1 'polypeptide(L)' 'MASINILGISHTYELTPPTQSSCPVLVFIHGWLLSRSYWQPLIYRLSQQYQCLIYDLRGFG' A
#
# COMPACT_ATOMS: atom_id res chain seq x y z
N MET A 1 0.06 -8.61 -7.85
CA MET A 1 -0.58 -7.41 -7.26
C MET A 1 -2.07 -7.62 -7.30
N ALA A 2 -2.76 -7.28 -6.23
CA ALA A 2 -4.21 -7.38 -6.20
C ALA A 2 -4.83 -6.11 -6.78
N SER A 3 -5.99 -6.25 -7.41
CA SER A 3 -6.79 -5.11 -7.84
C SER A 3 -8.17 -5.19 -7.21
N ILE A 4 -8.76 -4.02 -6.98
CA ILE A 4 -10.12 -3.88 -6.46
C ILE A 4 -10.85 -2.81 -7.26
N ASN A 5 -12.11 -3.06 -7.61
CA ASN A 5 -12.94 -2.04 -8.23
C ASN A 5 -13.53 -1.13 -7.15
N ILE A 6 -13.26 0.17 -7.23
CA ILE A 6 -13.80 1.19 -6.34
C ILE A 6 -14.46 2.25 -7.23
N LEU A 7 -15.76 2.44 -7.05
CA LEU A 7 -16.55 3.43 -7.82
C LEU A 7 -16.38 3.29 -9.35
N GLY A 8 -16.28 2.06 -9.86
CA GLY A 8 -16.16 1.78 -11.29
C GLY A 8 -14.72 1.86 -11.83
N ILE A 9 -13.74 2.22 -11.01
CA ILE A 9 -12.33 2.32 -11.39
C ILE A 9 -11.54 1.15 -10.81
N SER A 10 -10.63 0.56 -11.59
CA SER A 10 -9.71 -0.46 -11.07
C SER A 10 -8.57 0.21 -10.32
N HIS A 11 -8.33 -0.25 -9.09
CA HIS A 11 -7.27 0.24 -8.22
C HIS A 11 -6.31 -0.88 -7.89
N THR A 12 -5.02 -0.58 -8.01
CA THR A 12 -3.96 -1.53 -7.74
C THR A 12 -3.40 -1.31 -6.34
N TYR A 13 -3.21 -2.40 -5.60
CA TYR A 13 -2.67 -2.35 -4.25
C TYR A 13 -1.81 -3.57 -3.91
N GLU A 14 -1.04 -3.40 -2.85
CA GLU A 14 -0.35 -4.47 -2.15
C GLU A 14 -0.68 -4.39 -0.66
N LEU A 15 -0.94 -5.54 -0.05
CA LEU A 15 -1.17 -5.65 1.37
C LEU A 15 -0.16 -6.65 1.93
N THR A 16 0.67 -6.21 2.87
CA THR A 16 1.61 -7.11 3.53
C THR A 16 0.86 -8.10 4.42
N PRO A 17 1.45 -9.27 4.75
CA PRO A 17 0.83 -10.20 5.68
C PRO A 17 0.42 -9.52 6.99
N PRO A 18 -0.68 -9.97 7.62
CA PRO A 18 -1.10 -9.43 8.91
C PRO A 18 -0.01 -9.70 9.97
N THR A 19 0.31 -8.66 10.73
CA THR A 19 1.21 -8.75 11.88
C THR A 19 0.42 -9.15 13.13
N GLN A 20 1.02 -9.91 14.04
CA GLN A 20 0.39 -10.26 15.34
C GLN A 20 0.29 -9.06 16.31
N SER A 21 0.83 -7.91 15.92
CA SER A 21 0.81 -6.66 16.67
C SER A 21 -0.60 -6.04 16.71
N SER A 22 -0.95 -5.40 17.82
CA SER A 22 -2.13 -4.53 17.93
C SER A 22 -1.94 -3.15 17.30
N CYS A 23 -0.82 -2.94 16.60
CA CYS A 23 -0.55 -1.71 15.86
C CYS A 23 -1.58 -1.48 14.74
N PRO A 24 -1.90 -0.22 14.43
CA PRO A 24 -2.81 0.09 13.32
C PRO A 24 -2.22 -0.30 11.97
N VAL A 25 -3.07 -0.43 10.96
CA VAL A 25 -2.63 -0.56 9.57
C VAL A 25 -2.09 0.79 9.10
N LEU A 26 -0.89 0.78 8.51
CA LEU A 26 -0.32 1.96 7.87
C LEU A 26 -0.68 1.97 6.39
N VAL A 27 -1.23 3.09 5.91
CA VAL A 27 -1.61 3.28 4.50
C VAL A 27 -0.61 4.18 3.82
N PHE A 28 0.04 3.68 2.78
CA PHE A 28 1.04 4.41 1.99
C PHE A 28 0.41 4.91 0.70
N ILE A 29 0.36 6.24 0.55
CA ILE A 29 -0.17 6.93 -0.62
C ILE A 29 0.95 7.78 -1.21
N HIS A 30 1.26 7.59 -2.49
CA HIS A 30 2.26 8.40 -3.19
C HIS A 30 1.65 9.69 -3.75
N GLY A 31 2.49 10.65 -4.14
CA GLY A 31 2.06 11.88 -4.82
C GLY A 31 1.83 11.71 -6.33
N TRP A 32 1.39 12.79 -7.00
CA TRP A 32 1.20 12.79 -8.46
C TRP A 32 2.52 12.56 -9.21
N LEU A 33 2.49 11.73 -10.27
CA LEU A 33 3.66 11.29 -11.05
C LEU A 33 4.74 10.54 -10.25
N LEU A 34 4.39 10.04 -9.08
CA LEU A 34 5.22 9.12 -8.31
C LEU A 34 4.65 7.70 -8.39
N SER A 35 5.34 6.76 -7.75
CA SER A 35 4.87 5.40 -7.60
C SER A 35 5.04 4.93 -6.16
N ARG A 36 4.33 3.85 -5.81
CA ARG A 36 4.55 3.14 -4.55
C ARG A 36 5.98 2.65 -4.32
N SER A 37 6.79 2.50 -5.38
CA SER A 37 8.19 2.02 -5.29
C SER A 37 9.05 2.86 -4.36
N TYR A 38 8.73 4.16 -4.22
CA TYR A 38 9.43 5.07 -3.31
C TYR A 38 9.32 4.66 -1.85
N TRP A 39 8.25 3.94 -1.49
CA TRP A 39 8.00 3.50 -0.12
C TRP A 39 8.72 2.20 0.24
N GLN A 40 9.27 1.44 -0.72
CA GLN A 40 9.84 0.11 -0.47
C GLN A 40 10.85 0.07 0.69
N PRO A 41 11.82 1.01 0.80
CA PRO A 41 12.76 1.02 1.92
C PRO A 41 12.09 1.31 3.27
N LEU A 42 10.97 2.01 3.28
CA LEU A 42 10.20 2.31 4.49
C LEU A 42 9.29 1.13 4.87
N ILE A 43 8.60 0.55 3.89
CA ILE A 43 7.76 -0.64 4.06
C ILE A 43 8.58 -1.80 4.61
N TYR A 44 9.78 -2.07 4.07
CA TYR A 44 10.65 -3.16 4.54
C TYR A 44 10.97 -3.06 6.04
N ARG A 45 11.12 -1.83 6.56
CA ARG A 45 11.38 -1.59 7.98
C ARG A 45 10.12 -1.67 8.83
N LEU A 46 9.00 -1.13 8.34
CA LEU A 46 7.77 -1.02 9.12
C LEU A 46 6.91 -2.29 9.09
N SER A 47 7.00 -3.11 8.04
CA SER A 47 6.18 -4.31 7.86
C SER A 47 6.43 -5.41 8.90
N GLN A 48 7.51 -5.29 9.68
CA GLN A 48 7.80 -6.18 10.80
C GLN A 48 6.86 -5.94 11.99
N GLN A 49 6.37 -4.71 12.16
CA GLN A 49 5.55 -4.30 13.30
C GLN A 49 4.13 -3.89 12.90
N TYR A 50 3.97 -3.35 11.69
CA TYR A 50 2.71 -2.83 11.17
C TYR A 50 2.30 -3.64 9.95
N GLN A 51 0.99 -3.91 9.81
CA GLN A 51 0.46 -4.28 8.50
C GLN A 51 0.49 -3.03 7.60
N CYS A 52 0.98 -3.17 6.38
CA CYS A 52 1.11 -2.07 5.43
C CYS A 52 0.17 -2.29 4.25
N LEU A 53 -0.69 -1.30 3.99
CA LEU A 53 -1.46 -1.18 2.75
C LEU A 53 -0.75 -0.18 1.84
N ILE A 54 -0.25 -0.66 0.71
CA ILE A 54 0.43 0.12 -0.31
C ILE A 54 -0.53 0.32 -1.47
N TYR A 55 -0.85 1.57 -1.78
CA TYR A 55 -1.89 1.90 -2.75
C TYR A 55 -1.33 2.78 -3.88
N ASP A 56 -1.58 2.36 -5.12
CA ASP A 56 -1.35 3.20 -6.29
C ASP A 56 -2.60 4.05 -6.55
N LEU A 57 -2.42 5.36 -6.70
CA LEU A 57 -3.49 6.29 -7.02
C LEU A 57 -4.16 5.92 -8.35
N ARG A 58 -5.41 6.35 -8.56
CA ARG A 58 -6.12 6.12 -9.84
C ARG A 58 -5.27 6.58 -11.04
N GLY A 59 -5.23 5.77 -12.10
CA GLY A 59 -4.43 6.04 -13.28
C GLY A 59 -2.92 5.77 -13.12
N PHE A 60 -2.50 5.23 -11.98
CA PHE A 60 -1.18 4.65 -11.73
C PHE A 60 -1.31 3.16 -11.40
N GLY A 61 -0.17 2.46 -11.41
CA GLY A 61 -0.10 1.03 -11.08
C GLY A 61 -0.38 0.14 -12.27
#